data_AF-A0A090QNL2-F1
#
_entry.id   AF-A0A090QNL2-F1
#
_cell.length_a   1.000
_cell.length_b   1.000
_cell.length_c   1.000
_cell.angle_alpha   90.00
_cell.angle_beta   90.00
_cell.angle_gamma   90.00
#
_symmetry.space_group_name_H-M   'P 1'
#
loop_
_entity.id
_entity.type
_entity.pdbx_description
1 polymer ?
#
loop_
_entity_poly.entity_id
_entity_poly.type
_entity_poly.pdbx_seq_one_letter_code
_entity_poly.pdbx_strand_id
1 'polypeptide(L)'
;MILFFACFINAQNQANWWFFGSNAGLDFNSGSPVANDLGQLDTTEGCATISDACGNLLFYTDGITIWNRNHQVMLNGSGLLGDPSSTQSGIIIPMPENENLYYIFTVGDFNPVTGLNYSVVDMLLDNGLGAVIPSQKNINLLPDSSEKVTASVHSNGRDAWIISYAESNFNTGIFDSFYAFKLTPQGLDNNVIVSNSPSTRVEDRRGYLKIAPDGSKIA
;
A
#
# COMPACT_ATOMS: atom_id res chain seq x y z
N MET A 1 -25.73 0.72 -39.75
CA MET A 1 -24.67 -0.12 -39.15
C MET A 1 -24.16 0.62 -37.92
N ILE A 2 -24.60 0.22 -36.74
CA ILE A 2 -24.13 0.81 -35.47
C ILE A 2 -22.87 0.05 -35.07
N LEU A 3 -21.74 0.75 -35.06
CA LEU A 3 -20.45 0.20 -34.69
C LEU A 3 -20.34 0.26 -33.15
N PHE A 4 -20.41 -0.90 -32.48
CA PHE A 4 -20.07 -0.99 -31.07
C PHE A 4 -18.55 -0.99 -30.93
N PHE A 5 -17.98 0.12 -30.44
CA PHE A 5 -16.58 0.16 -30.02
C PHE A 5 -16.53 -0.42 -28.61
N ALA A 6 -16.08 -1.68 -28.48
CA ALA A 6 -15.75 -2.24 -27.18
C ALA A 6 -14.46 -1.58 -26.69
N CYS A 7 -14.58 -0.57 -25.83
CA CYS A 7 -13.44 -0.07 -25.08
C CYS A 7 -13.14 -1.12 -24.00
N PHE A 8 -12.07 -1.91 -24.20
CA PHE A 8 -11.54 -2.74 -23.13
C PHE A 8 -11.00 -1.79 -22.06
N ILE A 9 -11.75 -1.64 -20.96
CA ILE A 9 -11.29 -0.93 -19.77
C ILE A 9 -10.21 -1.82 -19.14
N ASN A 10 -8.96 -1.65 -19.57
CA ASN A 10 -7.81 -2.32 -18.96
C ASN A 10 -7.42 -1.57 -17.68
N ALA A 11 -8.17 -1.79 -16.60
CA ALA A 11 -7.76 -1.38 -15.25
C ALA A 11 -6.65 -2.29 -14.67
N GLN A 12 -5.64 -2.65 -15.49
CA GLN A 12 -4.66 -3.71 -15.14
C GLN A 12 -3.21 -3.24 -15.14
N ASN A 13 -2.90 -2.07 -15.71
CA ASN A 13 -1.50 -1.67 -15.92
C ASN A 13 -0.83 -1.06 -14.69
N GLN A 14 -1.59 -0.71 -13.65
CA GLN A 14 -1.06 -0.09 -12.43
C GLN A 14 -0.13 -1.02 -11.64
N ALA A 15 -0.16 -2.32 -11.94
CA ALA A 15 0.73 -3.35 -11.40
C ALA A 15 1.77 -3.85 -12.42
N ASN A 16 2.07 -3.08 -13.49
CA ASN A 16 3.01 -3.53 -14.54
C ASN A 16 4.48 -3.48 -14.12
N TRP A 17 4.83 -2.65 -13.14
CA TRP A 17 6.19 -2.57 -12.60
C TRP A 17 6.28 -3.20 -11.22
N TRP A 18 7.29 -4.05 -11.03
CA TRP A 18 7.56 -4.72 -9.77
C TRP A 18 9.01 -4.46 -9.40
N PHE A 19 9.28 -3.97 -8.20
CA PHE A 19 10.60 -3.88 -7.60
C PHE A 19 10.59 -4.58 -6.25
N PHE A 20 11.57 -5.46 -5.99
CA PHE A 20 11.59 -6.31 -4.80
C PHE A 20 12.99 -6.85 -4.50
N GLY A 21 13.18 -7.39 -3.28
CA GLY A 21 14.44 -8.03 -2.87
C GLY A 21 15.61 -7.06 -2.94
N SER A 22 16.71 -7.48 -3.58
CA SER A 22 17.93 -6.68 -3.75
C SER A 22 18.07 -6.18 -5.18
N ASN A 23 17.67 -4.92 -5.42
CA ASN A 23 17.73 -4.22 -6.71
C ASN A 23 17.00 -4.89 -7.89
N ALA A 24 16.20 -5.93 -7.65
CA ALA A 24 15.53 -6.66 -8.70
C ALA A 24 14.28 -5.92 -9.21
N GLY A 25 14.03 -5.99 -10.52
CA GLY A 25 12.85 -5.45 -11.15
C GLY A 25 12.25 -6.38 -12.22
N LEU A 26 10.93 -6.32 -12.38
CA LEU A 26 10.19 -6.91 -13.50
C LEU A 26 9.26 -5.85 -14.13
N ASP A 27 9.23 -5.81 -15.45
CA ASP A 27 8.31 -5.00 -16.25
C ASP A 27 7.39 -5.91 -17.09
N PHE A 28 6.08 -5.75 -16.92
CA PHE A 28 5.04 -6.51 -17.62
C PHE A 28 4.39 -5.75 -18.79
N ASN A 29 4.83 -4.53 -19.11
CA ASN A 29 4.22 -3.69 -20.16
C ASN A 29 4.23 -4.32 -21.55
N SER A 30 5.16 -5.25 -21.82
CA SER A 30 5.23 -5.99 -23.09
C SER A 30 4.22 -7.14 -23.21
N GLY A 31 3.48 -7.46 -22.14
CA GLY A 31 2.64 -8.67 -22.04
C GLY A 31 3.42 -9.93 -21.61
N SER A 32 4.73 -9.83 -21.40
CA SER A 32 5.58 -10.85 -20.79
C SER A 32 6.54 -10.18 -19.79
N PRO A 33 6.94 -10.86 -18.70
CA PRO A 33 7.85 -10.28 -17.71
C PRO A 33 9.23 -10.04 -18.33
N VAL A 34 9.71 -8.81 -18.25
CA VAL A 34 11.06 -8.40 -18.64
C VAL A 34 11.83 -8.04 -17.37
N ALA A 35 12.86 -8.81 -17.06
CA ALA A 35 13.72 -8.56 -15.90
C ALA A 35 14.64 -7.36 -16.13
N ASN A 36 14.89 -6.60 -15.06
CA ASN A 36 15.81 -5.47 -15.03
C ASN A 36 16.41 -5.29 -13.63
N ASP A 37 17.43 -4.43 -13.53
CA ASP A 37 18.18 -4.09 -12.32
C ASP A 37 18.09 -2.58 -11.99
N LEU A 38 16.99 -1.93 -12.39
CA LEU A 38 16.81 -0.49 -12.20
C LEU A 38 16.42 -0.14 -10.75
N GLY A 39 15.83 -1.09 -10.01
CA GLY A 39 15.34 -0.88 -8.65
C GLY A 39 16.45 -0.47 -7.68
N GLN A 40 16.18 0.51 -6.82
CA GLN A 40 17.15 0.98 -5.82
C GLN A 40 16.87 0.47 -4.41
N LEU A 41 15.74 -0.21 -4.22
CA LEU A 41 15.41 -0.80 -2.94
C LEU A 41 16.26 -2.06 -2.68
N ASP A 42 16.57 -2.29 -1.40
CA ASP A 42 17.19 -3.52 -0.90
C ASP A 42 16.49 -3.89 0.41
N THR A 43 15.58 -4.86 0.35
CA THR A 43 14.71 -5.25 1.47
C THR A 43 14.58 -6.77 1.55
N THR A 44 14.36 -7.28 2.76
CA THR A 44 14.22 -8.72 2.99
C THR A 44 12.81 -9.20 2.65
N GLU A 45 11.80 -8.39 2.95
CA GLU A 45 10.40 -8.81 2.87
C GLU A 45 9.54 -7.84 2.05
N GLY A 46 8.82 -6.93 2.71
CA GLY A 46 7.81 -6.09 2.07
C GLY A 46 8.35 -5.02 1.14
N CYS A 47 7.61 -4.78 0.06
CA CYS A 47 7.81 -3.69 -0.88
C CYS A 47 6.48 -3.38 -1.61
N ALA A 48 6.36 -2.18 -2.16
CA ALA A 48 5.23 -1.80 -3.01
C ALA A 48 5.68 -0.96 -4.20
N THR A 49 5.01 -1.15 -5.33
CA THR A 49 5.23 -0.37 -6.56
C THR A 49 3.88 0.03 -7.13
N ILE A 50 3.80 1.23 -7.71
CA ILE A 50 2.59 1.68 -8.42
C ILE A 50 2.96 2.30 -9.76
N SER A 51 2.18 1.96 -10.78
CA SER A 51 2.22 2.54 -12.12
C SER A 51 0.95 3.32 -12.40
N ASP A 52 0.95 4.19 -13.41
CA ASP A 52 -0.26 4.84 -13.89
C ASP A 52 -1.14 3.87 -14.69
N ALA A 53 -2.31 4.34 -15.14
CA ALA A 53 -3.24 3.56 -15.96
C ALA A 53 -2.66 3.13 -17.32
N CYS A 54 -1.61 3.79 -17.79
CA CYS A 54 -0.89 3.46 -19.01
C CYS A 54 0.27 2.48 -18.78
N GLY A 55 0.59 2.14 -17.52
CA GLY A 55 1.68 1.25 -17.15
C GLY A 55 3.03 1.94 -16.99
N ASN A 56 3.07 3.27 -16.99
CA ASN A 56 4.29 4.01 -16.69
C ASN A 56 4.54 3.98 -15.18
N LEU A 57 5.79 3.73 -14.80
CA LEU A 57 6.20 3.78 -13.40
C LEU A 57 5.93 5.17 -12.79
N LEU A 58 5.29 5.19 -11.62
CA LEU A 58 5.14 6.41 -10.83
C LEU A 58 6.19 6.45 -9.72
N PHE A 59 6.15 5.46 -8.82
CA PHE A 59 7.10 5.30 -7.72
C PHE A 59 7.02 3.91 -7.09
N TYR A 60 7.99 3.60 -6.25
CA TYR A 60 8.05 2.37 -5.46
C TYR A 60 8.69 2.62 -4.10
N THR A 61 8.50 1.71 -3.16
CA THR A 61 8.97 1.84 -1.78
C THR A 61 9.23 0.48 -1.14
N ASP A 62 10.16 0.45 -0.19
CA ASP A 62 10.40 -0.64 0.74
C ASP A 62 9.62 -0.46 2.07
N GLY A 63 8.83 0.61 2.20
CA GLY A 63 8.13 1.00 3.43
C GLY A 63 8.88 2.05 4.27
N ILE A 64 10.15 2.35 3.98
CA ILE A 64 10.97 3.38 4.66
C ILE A 64 11.34 4.51 3.70
N THR A 65 11.73 4.16 2.47
CA THR A 65 12.16 5.10 1.43
C THR A 65 11.28 4.91 0.21
N ILE A 66 10.91 6.03 -0.42
CA ILE A 66 10.18 6.06 -1.68
C ILE A 66 11.15 6.52 -2.76
N TRP A 67 11.20 5.80 -3.87
CA TRP A 67 11.91 6.18 -5.07
C TRP A 67 10.92 6.54 -6.18
N ASN A 68 11.16 7.65 -6.84
CA ASN A 68 10.37 8.09 -7.98
C ASN A 68 10.68 7.28 -9.25
N ARG A 69 9.99 7.58 -10.34
CA ARG A 69 10.19 6.92 -11.64
C ARG A 69 11.59 7.06 -12.26
N ASN A 70 12.38 8.02 -11.79
CA ASN A 70 13.78 8.18 -12.21
C ASN A 70 14.74 7.39 -11.31
N HIS A 71 14.21 6.53 -10.44
CA HIS A 71 14.98 5.75 -9.47
C HIS A 71 15.75 6.63 -8.47
N GLN A 72 15.29 7.86 -8.24
CA GLN A 72 15.86 8.77 -7.24
C GLN A 72 14.95 8.79 -6.01
N VAL A 73 15.54 9.00 -4.83
CA VAL A 73 14.74 9.19 -3.61
C VAL A 73 13.77 10.36 -3.83
N MET A 74 12.49 10.08 -3.65
CA MET A 74 11.41 11.06 -3.82
C MET A 74 11.56 12.19 -2.79
N LEU A 75 11.20 13.42 -3.17
CA LEU A 75 11.23 14.55 -2.25
C LEU A 75 10.36 14.27 -1.00
N ASN A 76 10.95 14.44 0.18
CA ASN A 76 10.38 14.08 1.48
C ASN A 76 10.03 12.58 1.65
N GLY A 77 10.49 11.71 0.75
CA GLY A 77 10.12 10.30 0.67
C GLY A 77 10.94 9.33 1.52
N SER A 78 11.89 9.79 2.34
CA SER A 78 12.68 8.94 3.25
C SER A 78 12.16 8.98 4.68
N GLY A 79 12.40 7.94 5.49
CA GLY A 79 11.99 7.91 6.91
C GLY A 79 10.49 7.73 7.09
N LEU A 80 9.85 6.93 6.23
CA LEU A 80 8.55 6.32 6.53
C LEU A 80 8.73 5.25 7.64
N LEU A 81 7.63 4.83 8.25
CA LEU A 81 7.63 3.97 9.43
C LEU A 81 7.32 2.49 9.14
N GLY A 82 7.61 2.01 7.93
CA GLY A 82 7.68 0.58 7.64
C GLY A 82 8.99 -0.03 8.16
N ASP A 83 9.19 -1.33 7.90
CA ASP A 83 10.40 -2.04 8.30
C ASP A 83 10.78 -3.12 7.25
N PRO A 84 12.08 -3.35 6.95
CA PRO A 84 12.50 -4.39 6.01
C PRO A 84 12.15 -5.82 6.43
N SER A 85 11.90 -6.07 7.72
CA SER A 85 11.41 -7.37 8.23
C SER A 85 9.90 -7.41 8.44
N SER A 86 9.16 -6.41 7.96
CA SER A 86 7.70 -6.48 7.87
C SER A 86 7.27 -7.17 6.57
N THR A 87 6.53 -8.26 6.71
CA THR A 87 6.01 -9.06 5.59
C THR A 87 5.18 -8.22 4.60
N GLN A 88 4.42 -7.22 5.08
CA GLN A 88 3.72 -6.26 4.21
C GLN A 88 4.13 -4.80 4.52
N SER A 89 5.44 -4.52 4.59
CA SER A 89 6.04 -3.23 5.00
C SER A 89 5.36 -1.95 4.49
N GLY A 90 4.75 -1.98 3.30
CA GLY A 90 3.72 -1.03 2.93
C GLY A 90 2.86 -1.44 1.74
N ILE A 91 1.73 -0.75 1.59
CA ILE A 91 0.85 -0.82 0.40
C ILE A 91 0.56 0.59 -0.11
N ILE A 92 0.42 0.71 -1.43
CA ILE A 92 0.13 1.98 -2.11
C ILE A 92 -1.29 1.95 -2.65
N ILE A 93 -2.10 2.94 -2.28
CA ILE A 93 -3.51 3.02 -2.64
C ILE A 93 -3.79 4.38 -3.28
N PRO A 94 -4.28 4.42 -4.54
CA PRO A 94 -4.69 5.68 -5.15
C PRO A 94 -5.87 6.26 -4.37
N MET A 95 -5.88 7.57 -4.21
CA MET A 95 -7.03 8.26 -3.62
C MET A 95 -8.22 8.19 -4.59
N PRO A 96 -9.41 7.77 -4.14
CA PRO A 96 -10.59 7.73 -4.99
C PRO A 96 -10.88 9.07 -5.67
N GLU A 97 -11.18 9.03 -6.96
CA GLU A 97 -11.47 10.21 -7.80
C GLU A 97 -10.34 11.26 -7.87
N ASN A 98 -9.10 10.88 -7.52
CA ASN A 98 -7.93 11.74 -7.66
C ASN A 98 -6.74 10.95 -8.23
N GLU A 99 -6.39 11.23 -9.49
CA GLU A 99 -5.33 10.52 -10.22
C GLU A 99 -3.91 10.85 -9.74
N ASN A 100 -3.75 11.91 -8.93
CA ASN A 100 -2.44 12.43 -8.52
C ASN A 100 -2.08 12.16 -7.07
N LEU A 101 -3.06 11.82 -6.22
CA LEU A 101 -2.84 11.56 -4.80
C LEU A 101 -2.82 10.07 -4.50
N TYR A 102 -1.78 9.65 -3.78
CA TYR A 102 -1.58 8.25 -3.40
C TYR A 102 -1.30 8.16 -1.90
N TYR A 103 -2.00 7.26 -1.22
CA TYR A 103 -1.75 6.93 0.16
C TYR A 103 -0.77 5.76 0.21
N ILE A 104 0.25 5.89 1.06
CA ILE A 104 1.16 4.80 1.41
C ILE A 104 0.84 4.41 2.84
N PHE A 105 0.31 3.21 3.04
CA PHE A 105 0.14 2.65 4.37
C PHE A 105 1.35 1.81 4.69
N THR A 106 1.98 2.05 5.83
CA THR A 106 3.17 1.31 6.28
C THR A 106 2.90 0.62 7.60
N VAL A 107 3.45 -0.57 7.76
CA VAL A 107 3.46 -1.33 9.02
C VAL A 107 4.90 -1.61 9.42
N GLY A 108 5.26 -1.25 10.64
CA GLY A 108 6.57 -1.58 11.20
C GLY A 108 6.61 -2.96 11.85
N ASP A 109 7.80 -3.33 12.31
CA ASP A 109 8.05 -4.56 13.06
C ASP A 109 7.90 -4.32 14.58
N PHE A 110 8.30 -5.29 15.40
CA PHE A 110 8.32 -5.24 16.85
C PHE A 110 9.38 -4.28 17.42
N ASN A 111 10.43 -3.91 16.67
CA ASN A 111 11.47 -3.04 17.19
C ASN A 111 12.07 -2.09 16.12
N PRO A 112 11.61 -0.83 16.05
CA PRO A 112 10.62 -0.19 16.92
C PRO A 112 9.18 -0.57 16.57
N VAL A 113 8.31 -0.67 17.58
CA VAL A 113 6.85 -0.76 17.35
C VAL A 113 6.34 0.58 16.82
N THR A 114 6.01 0.63 15.52
CA THR A 114 5.42 1.81 14.89
C THR A 114 3.94 1.63 14.54
N GLY A 115 3.48 0.38 14.46
CA GLY A 115 2.11 0.02 14.08
C GLY A 115 1.75 0.44 12.66
N LEU A 116 0.47 0.72 12.43
CA LEU A 116 -0.06 1.14 11.13
C LEU A 116 0.00 2.68 11.01
N ASN A 117 0.66 3.16 9.97
CA ASN A 117 0.78 4.57 9.65
C ASN A 117 0.38 4.83 8.20
N TYR A 118 0.06 6.08 7.85
CA TYR A 118 -0.03 6.48 6.45
C TYR A 118 0.79 7.73 6.14
N SER A 119 1.20 7.83 4.87
CA SER A 119 1.74 9.05 4.27
C SER A 119 1.03 9.34 2.95
N VAL A 120 0.94 10.60 2.53
CA VAL A 120 0.33 11.00 1.24
C VAL A 120 1.39 11.52 0.29
N VAL A 121 1.45 10.93 -0.90
CA VAL A 121 2.23 11.40 -2.05
C VAL A 121 1.33 12.20 -2.98
N ASP A 122 1.81 13.36 -3.41
CA ASP A 122 1.23 14.15 -4.50
C ASP A 122 2.15 14.13 -5.71
N MET A 123 1.68 13.52 -6.79
CA MET A 123 2.43 13.37 -8.04
C MET A 123 2.56 14.68 -8.84
N LEU A 124 1.81 15.74 -8.50
CA LEU A 124 1.97 17.06 -9.14
C LEU A 124 3.19 17.83 -8.62
N LEU A 125 3.74 17.41 -7.48
CA LEU A 125 4.93 18.02 -6.89
C LEU A 125 6.20 17.58 -7.62
N ASP A 126 7.29 18.33 -7.37
CA ASP A 126 8.62 18.07 -7.93
C ASP A 126 8.62 17.84 -9.45
N ASN A 127 7.97 18.73 -10.20
CA ASN A 127 7.85 18.67 -11.67
C ASN A 127 7.27 17.34 -12.20
N GLY A 128 6.35 16.73 -11.47
CA GLY A 128 5.70 15.48 -11.87
C GLY A 128 6.42 14.23 -11.39
N LEU A 129 7.52 14.35 -10.64
CA LEU A 129 8.21 13.21 -10.00
C LEU A 129 7.60 12.82 -8.66
N GLY A 130 6.73 13.68 -8.11
CA GLY A 130 6.02 13.47 -6.87
C GLY A 130 6.82 13.84 -5.63
N ALA A 131 6.09 14.15 -4.55
CA ALA A 131 6.67 14.36 -3.23
C ALA A 131 5.70 13.90 -2.15
N VAL A 132 6.24 13.48 -1.00
CA VAL A 132 5.42 13.28 0.21
C VAL A 132 5.03 14.64 0.77
N ILE A 133 3.74 14.82 1.06
CA ILE A 133 3.22 16.03 1.70
C ILE A 133 3.68 16.03 3.17
N PRO A 134 4.51 17.01 3.62
CA PRO A 134 5.11 16.95 4.96
C PRO A 134 4.12 16.90 6.11
N SER A 135 2.97 17.58 6.00
CA SER A 135 1.92 17.59 7.01
C SER A 135 1.07 16.31 7.05
N GLN A 136 1.24 15.42 6.08
CA GLN A 136 0.52 14.16 5.94
C GLN A 136 1.50 13.00 5.83
N LYS A 137 2.61 13.07 6.58
CA LYS A 137 3.63 12.04 6.65
C LYS A 137 3.59 11.34 8.00
N ASN A 138 3.64 10.01 7.98
CA ASN A 138 3.66 9.16 9.18
C ASN A 138 2.50 9.46 10.15
N ILE A 139 1.29 9.67 9.61
CA ILE A 139 0.10 9.83 10.44
C ILE A 139 -0.26 8.46 11.01
N ASN A 140 -0.17 8.32 12.33
CA ASN A 140 -0.43 7.06 13.01
C ASN A 140 -1.93 6.75 13.04
N LEU A 141 -2.29 5.53 12.63
CA LEU A 141 -3.65 4.99 12.67
C LEU A 141 -3.82 3.98 13.80
N LEU A 142 -2.81 3.13 13.99
CA LEU A 142 -2.72 2.19 15.09
C LEU A 142 -1.32 2.29 15.70
N PRO A 143 -1.19 2.43 17.03
CA PRO A 143 0.11 2.48 17.69
C PRO A 143 0.85 1.13 17.62
N ASP A 144 0.11 0.03 17.45
CA ASP A 144 0.65 -1.30 17.23
C ASP A 144 -0.28 -2.09 16.29
N SER A 145 0.31 -2.94 15.46
CA SER A 145 -0.38 -3.87 14.57
C SER A 145 0.50 -5.08 14.31
N SER A 146 -0.09 -6.15 13.81
CA SER A 146 0.69 -7.15 13.09
C SER A 146 1.26 -6.53 11.80
N GLU A 147 2.13 -7.25 11.10
CA GLU A 147 2.67 -6.82 9.80
C GLU A 147 1.64 -6.95 8.67
N LYS A 148 0.39 -7.26 9.01
CA LYS A 148 -0.64 -7.59 8.04
C LYS A 148 -1.45 -6.36 7.69
N VAL A 149 -1.43 -5.99 6.41
CA VAL A 149 -2.22 -4.90 5.86
C VAL A 149 -2.66 -5.23 4.43
N THR A 150 -3.91 -4.93 4.10
CA THR A 150 -4.46 -5.15 2.76
C THR A 150 -5.48 -4.07 2.44
N ALA A 151 -5.87 -3.97 1.18
CA ALA A 151 -6.95 -3.09 0.75
C ALA A 151 -7.91 -3.78 -0.21
N SER A 152 -9.14 -3.27 -0.28
CA SER A 152 -10.14 -3.65 -1.28
C SER A 152 -10.96 -2.46 -1.68
N VAL A 153 -11.46 -2.45 -2.91
CA VAL A 153 -12.50 -1.52 -3.32
C VAL A 153 -13.76 -1.76 -2.48
N HIS A 154 -14.40 -0.68 -2.05
CA HIS A 154 -15.67 -0.71 -1.33
C HIS A 154 -16.79 -1.17 -2.27
N SER A 155 -17.88 -1.73 -1.73
CA SER A 155 -19.07 -2.15 -2.48
C SER A 155 -19.76 -1.03 -3.28
N ASN A 156 -19.37 0.23 -3.10
CA ASN A 156 -19.89 1.35 -3.88
C ASN A 156 -19.09 1.58 -5.18
N GLY A 157 -18.03 0.79 -5.41
CA GLY A 157 -17.21 0.85 -6.62
C GLY A 157 -16.26 2.06 -6.69
N ARG A 158 -16.13 2.83 -5.61
CA ARG A 158 -15.36 4.09 -5.60
C ARG A 158 -14.39 4.15 -4.42
N ASP A 159 -14.92 3.99 -3.21
CA ASP A 159 -14.13 4.12 -1.99
C ASP A 159 -13.23 2.88 -1.82
N ALA A 160 -12.27 2.93 -0.91
CA ALA A 160 -11.43 1.78 -0.58
C ALA A 160 -11.50 1.48 0.93
N TRP A 161 -11.47 0.20 1.27
CA TRP A 161 -11.19 -0.29 2.61
C TRP A 161 -9.71 -0.57 2.75
N ILE A 162 -9.12 -0.10 3.84
CA ILE A 162 -7.77 -0.44 4.29
C ILE A 162 -7.93 -1.25 5.56
N ILE A 163 -7.43 -2.47 5.57
CA ILE A 163 -7.66 -3.42 6.65
C ILE A 163 -6.33 -3.87 7.21
N SER A 164 -6.17 -3.78 8.52
CA SER A 164 -5.04 -4.35 9.26
C SER A 164 -5.52 -5.25 10.39
N TYR A 165 -4.65 -6.16 10.82
CA TYR A 165 -4.89 -7.03 11.96
C TYR A 165 -4.06 -6.58 13.15
N ALA A 166 -4.71 -6.30 14.27
CA ALA A 166 -4.09 -5.75 15.47
C ALA A 166 -4.72 -6.35 16.74
N GLU A 167 -4.16 -5.98 17.88
CA GLU A 167 -4.66 -6.40 19.19
C GLU A 167 -5.91 -5.58 19.57
N SER A 168 -6.99 -6.22 20.03
CA SER A 168 -8.11 -5.48 20.63
C SER A 168 -7.71 -4.72 21.89
N ASN A 169 -6.74 -5.25 22.63
CA ASN A 169 -6.13 -4.65 23.80
C ASN A 169 -4.61 -4.58 23.57
N PHE A 170 -4.07 -3.39 23.33
CA PHE A 170 -2.65 -3.21 23.00
C PHE A 170 -1.71 -3.69 24.12
N ASN A 171 -0.52 -4.16 23.73
CA ASN A 171 0.57 -4.66 24.58
C ASN A 171 0.33 -6.03 25.23
N THR A 172 -0.56 -6.84 24.66
CA THR A 172 -0.77 -8.24 25.02
C THR A 172 0.05 -9.21 24.17
N GLY A 173 0.47 -8.80 22.97
CA GLY A 173 1.10 -9.68 21.98
C GLY A 173 0.12 -10.63 21.31
N ILE A 174 -1.20 -10.44 21.49
CA ILE A 174 -2.24 -11.29 20.94
C ILE A 174 -3.09 -10.48 19.96
N PHE A 175 -2.88 -10.73 18.67
CA PHE A 175 -3.66 -10.10 17.61
C PHE A 175 -4.98 -10.85 17.47
N ASP A 176 -6.09 -10.13 17.67
CA ASP A 176 -7.43 -10.72 17.67
C ASP A 176 -8.50 -9.86 17.01
N SER A 177 -8.13 -8.74 16.36
CA SER A 177 -9.09 -7.79 15.79
C SER A 177 -8.67 -7.23 14.44
N PHE A 178 -9.64 -7.15 13.53
CA PHE A 178 -9.50 -6.46 12.25
C PHE A 178 -9.94 -5.01 12.41
N TYR A 179 -9.10 -4.09 11.93
CA TYR A 179 -9.37 -2.66 11.89
C TYR A 179 -9.52 -2.24 10.44
N ALA A 180 -10.69 -1.74 10.07
CA ALA A 180 -11.00 -1.28 8.72
C ALA A 180 -11.18 0.24 8.69
N PHE A 181 -10.33 0.90 7.90
CA PHE A 181 -10.34 2.34 7.63
C PHE A 181 -10.88 2.57 6.22
N LYS A 182 -11.74 3.58 6.06
CA LYS A 182 -12.36 3.89 4.77
C LYS A 182 -11.62 5.05 4.11
N LEU A 183 -11.06 4.86 2.93
CA LEU A 183 -10.50 5.92 2.11
C LEU A 183 -11.56 6.38 1.09
N THR A 184 -11.80 7.68 1.05
CA THR A 184 -12.83 8.33 0.21
C THR A 184 -12.21 9.44 -0.65
N PRO A 185 -12.95 10.07 -1.57
CA PRO A 185 -12.49 11.27 -2.26
C PRO A 185 -12.22 12.48 -1.35
N GLN A 186 -12.60 12.40 -0.07
CA GLN A 186 -12.30 13.43 0.94
C GLN A 186 -11.07 13.06 1.81
N GLY A 187 -10.45 11.91 1.55
CA GLY A 187 -9.36 11.34 2.34
C GLY A 187 -9.82 10.20 3.24
N LEU A 188 -8.97 9.84 4.20
CA LEU A 188 -9.25 8.76 5.14
C LEU A 188 -10.31 9.20 6.16
N ASP A 189 -11.36 8.39 6.31
CA ASP A 189 -12.41 8.56 7.31
C ASP A 189 -11.86 8.21 8.70
N ASN A 190 -12.12 9.07 9.69
CA ASN A 190 -11.69 8.85 11.06
C ASN A 190 -12.53 7.79 11.80
N ASN A 191 -13.66 7.38 11.22
CA ASN A 191 -14.51 6.33 11.81
C ASN A 191 -13.97 4.94 11.44
N VAL A 192 -13.12 4.38 12.31
CA VAL A 192 -12.62 3.02 12.18
C VAL A 192 -13.70 2.00 12.53
N ILE A 193 -13.82 0.94 11.73
CA ILE A 193 -14.65 -0.22 12.03
C ILE A 193 -13.76 -1.32 12.61
N VAL A 194 -14.09 -1.79 13.81
CA VAL A 194 -13.35 -2.86 14.50
C VAL A 194 -14.18 -4.13 14.55
N SER A 195 -13.63 -5.22 14.04
CA SER A 195 -14.24 -6.56 14.10
C SER A 195 -13.37 -7.49 14.93
N ASN A 196 -13.81 -7.80 16.14
CA ASN A 196 -13.13 -8.74 17.03
C ASN A 196 -13.35 -10.17 16.53
N SER A 197 -12.27 -10.93 16.44
CA SER A 197 -12.24 -12.32 16.02
C SER A 197 -11.41 -13.16 17.01
N PRO A 198 -11.96 -13.50 18.18
CA PRO A 198 -11.24 -14.27 19.21
C PRO A 198 -10.79 -15.66 18.71
N SER A 199 -11.42 -16.19 17.67
CA SER A 199 -11.10 -17.49 17.07
C SER A 199 -9.91 -17.47 16.12
N THR A 200 -9.42 -16.29 15.71
CA THR A 200 -8.26 -16.16 14.79
C THR A 200 -7.02 -15.62 15.49
N ARG A 201 -6.97 -15.74 16.82
CA ARG A 201 -5.86 -15.28 17.66
C ARG A 201 -4.50 -15.79 17.16
N VAL A 202 -3.57 -14.87 16.97
CA VAL A 202 -2.17 -15.19 16.67
C VAL A 202 -1.23 -14.36 17.53
N GLU A 203 -0.09 -14.95 17.87
CA GLU A 203 1.01 -14.27 18.57
C GLU A 203 2.10 -13.82 17.58
N ASP A 204 2.09 -14.37 16.37
CA ASP A 204 3.03 -14.02 15.30
C ASP A 204 2.53 -12.82 14.49
N ARG A 205 3.36 -11.77 14.45
CA ARG A 205 3.11 -10.54 13.66
C ARG A 205 3.12 -10.83 12.17
N ARG A 206 3.93 -11.78 11.72
CA ARG A 206 4.19 -12.05 10.31
C ARG A 206 3.03 -12.73 9.61
N GLY A 207 2.97 -12.54 8.30
CA GLY A 207 2.02 -13.18 7.41
C GLY A 207 1.30 -12.17 6.52
N TYR A 208 0.35 -12.64 5.73
CA TYR A 208 -0.37 -11.79 4.79
C TYR A 208 -1.87 -11.88 5.02
N LEU A 209 -2.55 -10.74 4.94
CA LEU A 209 -3.98 -10.73 4.73
C LEU A 209 -4.31 -10.76 3.24
N LYS A 210 -5.33 -11.54 2.89
CA LYS A 210 -5.86 -11.58 1.54
C LYS A 210 -7.37 -11.49 1.55
N ILE A 211 -7.89 -10.64 0.67
CA ILE A 211 -9.31 -10.48 0.45
C ILE A 211 -9.72 -11.32 -0.76
N ALA A 212 -10.88 -11.97 -0.67
CA ALA A 212 -11.46 -12.68 -1.80
C ALA A 212 -11.72 -11.70 -2.96
N PRO A 213 -11.59 -12.11 -4.24
CA PRO A 213 -11.79 -11.21 -5.38
C PRO A 213 -13.16 -10.52 -5.41
N ASP A 214 -14.18 -11.13 -4.82
CA ASP A 214 -15.54 -10.59 -4.69
C ASP A 214 -15.75 -9.74 -3.43
N GLY A 215 -14.71 -9.53 -2.62
CA GLY A 215 -14.74 -8.77 -1.37
C GLY A 215 -15.52 -9.43 -0.22
N SER A 216 -15.98 -10.68 -0.38
CA SER A 216 -16.89 -11.31 0.58
C SER A 216 -16.21 -11.88 1.82
N LYS A 217 -14.89 -12.12 1.77
CA LYS A 217 -14.10 -12.77 2.83
C LYS A 217 -12.70 -12.18 2.91
N ILE A 218 -12.11 -12.30 4.10
CA ILE A 218 -10.70 -12.03 4.38
C ILE A 218 -10.10 -13.24 5.11
N ALA A 219 -8.84 -13.55 4.83
CA ALA A 219 -8.05 -14.59 5.49
C ALA A 219 -6.63 -14.07 5.76
#